data_AF-A0A6P8JF12-F1
#
_entry.id   AF-A0A6P8JF12-F1
#
_cell.length_a   1.000
_cell.length_b   1.000
_cell.length_c   1.000
_cell.angle_alpha   90.00
_cell.angle_beta   90.00
_cell.angle_gamma   90.00
#
_symmetry.space_group_name_H-M   'P 1'
#
loop_
_entity.id
_entity.type
_entity.pdbx_description
1 polymer ?
#
loop_
_entity_poly.entity_id
_entity_poly.type
_entity_poly.pdbx_seq_one_letter_code
_entity_poly.pdbx_strand_id
1 'polypeptide(L)'
;MDKEERNYCCLALLLLRVGNPCLRRYFKNQWNAAVKYIPWTDCAQNGADLLRMFKPLPYEKNAVRSGDTSQWDMSLLVKTLLYSRPPFVVAANLVAALKTLKEMRNKLCHSPIPRVEATDFQTSWRDGCHALSLFGATAGDFDKVEQGECDISDRSHPSCISFSTIYSHVVME
;
A
#
# COMPACT_ATOMS: atom_id res chain seq x y z
N MET A 1 15.40 12.99 15.46
CA MET A 1 15.06 12.88 14.04
C MET A 1 15.03 14.29 13.49
N ASP A 2 15.85 14.57 12.49
CA ASP A 2 15.79 15.87 11.81
C ASP A 2 14.55 15.97 10.89
N LYS A 3 14.33 17.15 10.31
CA LYS A 3 13.12 17.42 9.52
C LYS A 3 13.03 16.56 8.27
N GLU A 4 14.14 16.31 7.59
CA GLU A 4 14.14 15.53 6.35
C GLU A 4 13.93 14.04 6.63
N GLU A 5 14.49 13.53 7.72
CA GLU A 5 14.22 12.17 8.21
C GLU A 5 12.74 12.02 8.62
N ARG A 6 12.17 13.03 9.28
CA ARG A 6 10.74 13.03 9.63
C ARG A 6 9.86 13.00 8.38
N ASN A 7 10.18 13.81 7.36
CA ASN A 7 9.46 13.83 6.09
C ASN A 7 9.47 12.46 5.41
N TYR A 8 10.64 11.82 5.37
CA TYR A 8 10.79 10.46 4.85
C TYR A 8 9.88 9.48 5.60
N CYS A 9 9.92 9.50 6.94
CA CYS A 9 9.09 8.64 7.76
C CYS A 9 7.59 8.89 7.56
N CYS A 10 7.16 10.15 7.42
CA CYS A 10 5.76 10.50 7.16
C CYS A 10 5.28 9.91 5.82
N LEU A 11 6.06 10.02 4.74
CA LEU A 11 5.69 9.42 3.46
C LEU A 11 5.66 7.88 3.52
N ALA A 12 6.64 7.27 4.19
CA ALA A 12 6.65 5.82 4.39
C ALA A 12 5.42 5.35 5.18
N LEU A 13 5.07 6.07 6.25
CA LEU A 13 3.89 5.82 7.06
C LEU A 13 2.59 6.02 6.29
N LEU A 14 2.51 7.02 5.41
CA LEU A 14 1.36 7.23 4.54
C LEU A 14 1.11 6.00 3.66
N LEU A 15 2.16 5.46 3.03
CA LEU A 15 2.03 4.26 2.20
C LEU A 15 1.69 3.01 3.02
N LEU A 16 2.33 2.84 4.18
CA LEU A 16 2.16 1.65 5.02
C LEU A 16 0.80 1.62 5.74
N ARG A 17 0.44 2.71 6.41
CA ARG A 17 -0.73 2.78 7.29
C ARG A 17 -2.01 3.16 6.57
N VAL A 18 -1.92 3.95 5.49
CA VAL A 18 -3.10 4.37 4.72
C VAL A 18 -3.14 3.62 3.39
N GLY A 19 -2.03 3.61 2.65
CA GLY A 19 -1.97 3.01 1.32
C GLY A 19 -2.29 1.52 1.28
N ASN A 20 -1.59 0.70 2.07
CA ASN A 20 -1.82 -0.75 2.06
C ASN A 20 -3.27 -1.12 2.46
N PRO A 21 -3.84 -0.63 3.58
CA PRO A 21 -5.23 -0.94 3.93
C PRO A 21 -6.23 -0.44 2.88
N CYS A 22 -6.01 0.75 2.33
CA CYS A 22 -6.90 1.35 1.34
C CYS A 22 -6.94 0.53 0.04
N LEU A 23 -5.77 0.20 -0.52
CA LEU A 23 -5.68 -0.61 -1.74
C LEU A 23 -6.17 -2.04 -1.52
N ARG A 24 -5.91 -2.62 -0.35
CA ARG A 24 -6.44 -3.96 0.02
C ARG A 24 -7.96 -3.96 0.05
N ARG A 25 -8.58 -2.98 0.71
CA ARG A 25 -10.04 -2.84 0.77
C ARG A 25 -10.62 -2.65 -0.63
N TYR A 26 -10.01 -1.78 -1.43
CA TYR A 26 -10.42 -1.56 -2.82
C TYR A 26 -10.35 -2.84 -3.65
N PHE A 27 -9.24 -3.59 -3.58
CA PHE A 27 -9.07 -4.87 -4.27
C PHE A 27 -10.18 -5.86 -3.91
N LYS A 28 -10.45 -6.06 -2.61
CA LYS A 28 -11.51 -6.97 -2.15
C LYS A 28 -12.89 -6.56 -2.66
N ASN A 29 -13.18 -5.26 -2.67
CA ASN A 29 -14.44 -4.76 -3.22
C ASN A 29 -14.58 -5.04 -4.72
N GLN A 30 -13.53 -4.82 -5.51
CA GLN A 30 -13.54 -5.12 -6.94
C GLN A 30 -13.65 -6.62 -7.22
N TRP A 31 -12.93 -7.45 -6.46
CA TRP A 31 -13.03 -8.90 -6.56
C TRP A 31 -14.46 -9.38 -6.31
N ASN A 32 -15.06 -8.95 -5.20
CA ASN A 32 -16.40 -9.36 -4.81
C ASN A 32 -17.47 -8.86 -5.78
N ALA A 33 -17.27 -7.67 -6.38
CA ALA A 33 -18.18 -7.12 -7.38
C ALA A 33 -18.12 -7.83 -8.73
N ALA A 34 -17.04 -8.55 -9.04
CA ALA A 34 -16.91 -9.25 -10.32
C ALA A 34 -17.78 -10.53 -10.43
N VAL A 35 -18.33 -11.04 -9.30
CA VAL A 35 -19.24 -12.21 -9.18
C VAL A 35 -18.75 -13.49 -9.91
N LYS A 36 -17.47 -13.57 -10.26
CA LYS A 36 -16.90 -14.70 -11.01
C LYS A 36 -16.39 -15.82 -10.11
N TYR A 37 -15.94 -15.45 -8.91
CA TYR A 37 -15.36 -16.35 -7.92
C TYR A 37 -16.06 -16.16 -6.58
N ILE A 38 -15.78 -17.06 -5.63
CA ILE A 38 -16.22 -16.89 -4.25
C ILE A 38 -15.70 -15.56 -3.68
N PRO A 39 -16.44 -14.93 -2.74
CA PRO A 39 -15.98 -13.72 -2.09
C PRO A 39 -14.58 -13.86 -1.50
N TRP A 40 -13.82 -12.77 -1.49
CA TRP A 40 -12.49 -12.73 -0.94
C TRP A 40 -12.53 -12.76 0.59
N THR A 41 -11.97 -13.81 1.17
CA THR A 41 -11.92 -14.06 2.63
C THR A 41 -10.50 -14.36 3.10
N ASP A 42 -9.48 -13.95 2.34
CA ASP A 42 -8.05 -14.17 2.65
C ASP A 42 -7.67 -15.66 2.83
N CYS A 43 -8.18 -16.54 1.98
CA CYS A 43 -7.87 -17.97 2.02
C CYS A 43 -7.07 -18.44 0.80
N ALA A 44 -6.41 -19.60 0.94
CA ALA A 44 -5.61 -20.19 -0.14
C ALA A 44 -6.40 -20.43 -1.43
N GLN A 45 -7.72 -20.67 -1.32
CA GLN A 45 -8.58 -20.80 -2.49
C GLN A 45 -8.71 -19.46 -3.26
N ASN A 46 -8.85 -18.33 -2.56
CA ASN A 46 -8.84 -17.01 -3.21
C ASN A 46 -7.51 -16.76 -3.95
N GLY A 47 -6.39 -17.13 -3.32
CA GLY A 47 -5.06 -17.06 -3.94
C GLY A 47 -4.94 -17.93 -5.18
N ALA A 48 -5.43 -19.17 -5.13
CA ALA A 48 -5.45 -20.09 -6.27
C ALA A 48 -6.30 -19.56 -7.43
N ASP A 49 -7.45 -18.93 -7.14
CA ASP A 49 -8.29 -18.32 -8.16
C ASP A 49 -7.64 -17.08 -8.78
N LEU A 50 -7.00 -16.23 -7.97
CA LEU A 50 -6.27 -15.08 -8.48
C LEU A 50 -5.11 -15.48 -9.41
N LEU A 51 -4.39 -16.56 -9.11
CA LEU A 51 -3.31 -17.08 -9.96
C LEU A 51 -3.76 -17.50 -11.37
N ARG A 52 -5.08 -17.68 -11.59
CA ARG A 52 -5.63 -17.95 -12.93
C ARG A 52 -5.67 -16.71 -13.80
N MET A 53 -5.69 -15.51 -13.21
CA MET A 53 -5.81 -14.23 -13.91
C MET A 53 -4.64 -13.27 -13.70
N PHE A 54 -3.81 -13.51 -12.69
CA PHE A 54 -2.64 -12.71 -12.36
C PHE A 54 -1.36 -13.56 -12.38
N LYS A 55 -0.31 -13.04 -13.00
CA LYS A 55 1.01 -13.68 -13.05
C LYS A 55 1.98 -12.93 -12.12
N PRO A 56 2.15 -13.37 -10.87
CA PRO A 56 3.11 -12.76 -9.95
C PRO A 56 4.55 -13.04 -10.36
N LEU A 57 5.48 -12.24 -9.84
CA LEU A 57 6.91 -12.56 -9.89
C LEU A 57 7.23 -13.79 -9.03
N PRO A 58 8.36 -14.48 -9.27
CA PRO A 58 8.71 -15.69 -8.53
C PRO A 58 8.67 -15.53 -7.01
N TYR A 59 9.17 -14.41 -6.48
CA TYR A 59 9.19 -14.12 -5.04
C TYR A 59 7.81 -13.74 -4.47
N GLU A 60 6.91 -13.20 -5.29
CA GLU A 60 5.53 -12.82 -4.89
C GLU A 60 4.59 -14.04 -4.87
N LYS A 61 4.97 -15.14 -5.54
CA LYS A 61 4.09 -16.28 -5.80
C LYS A 61 3.53 -16.91 -4.53
N ASN A 62 4.32 -16.98 -3.47
CA ASN A 62 3.86 -17.56 -2.20
C ASN A 62 2.85 -16.65 -1.50
N ALA A 63 3.07 -15.34 -1.49
CA ALA A 63 2.12 -14.36 -0.95
C ALA A 63 0.79 -14.36 -1.71
N VAL A 64 0.82 -14.46 -3.05
CA VAL A 64 -0.41 -14.58 -3.84
C VAL A 64 -1.10 -15.92 -3.57
N ARG A 65 -0.34 -17.03 -3.49
CA ARG A 65 -0.89 -18.38 -3.27
C ARG A 65 -1.58 -18.51 -1.91
N SER A 66 -1.07 -17.87 -0.86
CA SER A 66 -1.73 -17.90 0.46
C SER A 66 -3.11 -17.25 0.41
N GLY A 67 -3.33 -16.31 -0.51
CA GLY A 67 -4.53 -15.48 -0.60
C GLY A 67 -4.66 -14.47 0.53
N ASP A 68 -3.73 -14.46 1.48
CA ASP A 68 -3.75 -13.56 2.62
C ASP A 68 -3.21 -12.19 2.21
N THR A 69 -4.13 -11.25 1.97
CA THR A 69 -3.77 -9.90 1.55
C THR A 69 -3.06 -9.09 2.64
N SER A 70 -3.01 -9.56 3.89
CA SER A 70 -2.21 -8.92 4.94
C SER A 70 -0.71 -9.05 4.67
N GLN A 71 -0.31 -10.09 3.94
CA GLN A 71 1.08 -10.36 3.54
C GLN A 71 1.51 -9.59 2.28
N TRP A 72 0.59 -8.86 1.65
CA TRP A 72 0.86 -8.18 0.40
C TRP A 72 1.37 -6.77 0.68
N ASP A 73 2.52 -6.45 0.11
CA ASP A 73 3.04 -5.10 0.08
C ASP A 73 2.31 -4.24 -0.97
N MET A 74 2.59 -2.94 -0.96
CA MET A 74 1.99 -2.00 -1.91
C MET A 74 2.31 -2.37 -3.37
N SER A 75 3.51 -2.89 -3.63
CA SER A 75 3.94 -3.26 -4.98
C SER A 75 3.06 -4.37 -5.54
N LEU A 76 2.83 -5.42 -4.75
CA LEU A 76 1.97 -6.53 -5.11
C LEU A 76 0.52 -6.06 -5.29
N LEU A 77 -0.03 -5.26 -4.36
CA LEU A 77 -1.38 -4.70 -4.48
C LEU A 77 -1.55 -3.90 -5.78
N VAL A 78 -0.63 -2.98 -6.09
CA VAL A 78 -0.67 -2.18 -7.32
C VAL A 78 -0.59 -3.07 -8.57
N LYS A 79 0.31 -4.05 -8.59
CA LYS A 79 0.45 -4.98 -9.72
C LYS A 79 -0.81 -5.81 -9.93
N THR A 80 -1.39 -6.34 -8.86
CA THR A 80 -2.64 -7.11 -8.94
C THR A 80 -3.77 -6.26 -9.50
N LEU A 81 -3.92 -5.01 -9.05
CA LEU A 81 -4.97 -4.10 -9.54
C LEU A 81 -4.80 -3.74 -11.03
N LEU A 82 -3.57 -3.48 -11.48
CA LEU A 82 -3.27 -3.04 -12.85
C LEU A 82 -3.15 -4.17 -13.86
N TYR A 83 -2.63 -5.34 -13.46
CA TYR A 83 -2.14 -6.35 -14.40
C TYR A 83 -2.84 -7.71 -14.31
N SER A 84 -3.86 -7.84 -13.46
CA SER A 84 -4.79 -8.97 -13.56
C SER A 84 -5.53 -8.97 -14.90
N ARG A 85 -6.08 -10.11 -15.32
CA ARG A 85 -6.79 -10.27 -16.60
C ARG A 85 -8.22 -10.77 -16.40
N PRO A 86 -9.25 -9.91 -16.55
CA PRO A 86 -9.17 -8.47 -16.86
C PRO A 86 -8.59 -7.65 -15.69
N PRO A 87 -8.07 -6.42 -15.94
CA PRO A 87 -7.60 -5.53 -14.88
C PRO A 87 -8.74 -5.10 -13.97
N PHE A 88 -8.45 -4.92 -12.67
CA PHE A 88 -9.42 -4.38 -11.70
C PHE A 88 -9.52 -2.85 -11.78
N VAL A 89 -8.52 -2.19 -12.36
CA VAL A 89 -8.49 -0.74 -12.53
C VAL A 89 -8.22 -0.40 -14.00
N VAL A 90 -9.20 0.23 -14.64
CA VAL A 90 -9.13 0.64 -16.05
C VAL A 90 -9.34 2.14 -16.26
N ALA A 91 -9.99 2.84 -15.33
CA ALA A 91 -10.22 4.27 -15.42
C ALA A 91 -8.89 5.03 -15.37
N ALA A 92 -8.66 5.96 -16.32
CA ALA A 92 -7.36 6.59 -16.53
C ALA A 92 -6.84 7.33 -15.28
N ASN A 93 -7.72 8.01 -14.55
CA ASN A 93 -7.39 8.70 -13.30
C ASN A 93 -6.94 7.73 -12.20
N LEU A 94 -7.61 6.58 -12.06
CA LEU A 94 -7.23 5.55 -11.08
C LEU A 94 -5.93 4.85 -11.47
N VAL A 95 -5.70 4.61 -12.77
CA VAL A 95 -4.42 4.08 -13.27
C VAL A 95 -3.28 5.06 -12.97
N ALA A 96 -3.49 6.36 -13.21
CA ALA A 96 -2.50 7.38 -12.89
C ALA A 96 -2.21 7.41 -11.38
N ALA A 97 -3.24 7.35 -10.53
CA ALA A 97 -3.09 7.31 -9.09
C ALA A 97 -2.25 6.11 -8.61
N LEU A 98 -2.50 4.89 -9.12
CA LEU A 98 -1.68 3.72 -8.79
C LEU A 98 -0.23 3.87 -9.23
N LYS A 99 0.03 4.51 -10.38
CA LYS A 99 1.39 4.82 -10.84
C LYS A 99 2.10 5.81 -9.92
N THR A 100 1.40 6.87 -9.49
CA THR A 100 1.93 7.84 -8.52
C THR A 100 2.36 7.16 -7.21
N LEU A 101 1.51 6.27 -6.66
CA LEU A 101 1.84 5.53 -5.44
C LEU A 101 3.05 4.59 -5.62
N LYS A 102 3.11 3.91 -6.76
CA LYS A 102 4.26 3.05 -7.11
C LYS A 102 5.55 3.87 -7.23
N GLU A 103 5.51 5.02 -7.88
CA GLU A 103 6.66 5.92 -8.03
C GLU A 103 7.12 6.47 -6.68
N MET A 104 6.19 6.87 -5.81
CA MET A 104 6.52 7.28 -4.44
C MET A 104 7.20 6.17 -3.67
N ARG A 105 6.64 4.95 -3.66
CA ARG A 105 7.23 3.77 -3.01
C ARG A 105 8.64 3.50 -3.54
N ASN A 106 8.82 3.53 -4.86
CA ASN A 106 10.12 3.30 -5.48
C ASN A 106 11.15 4.35 -5.07
N LYS A 107 10.78 5.63 -5.04
CA LYS A 107 11.67 6.70 -4.57
C LYS A 107 12.11 6.49 -3.13
N LEU A 108 11.20 6.08 -2.24
CA LEU A 108 11.52 5.84 -0.83
C LEU A 108 12.41 4.61 -0.62
N CYS A 109 12.10 3.49 -1.28
CA CYS A 109 12.86 2.23 -1.14
C CYS A 109 14.22 2.27 -1.83
N HIS A 110 14.39 3.08 -2.88
CA HIS A 110 15.65 3.20 -3.60
C HIS A 110 16.45 4.45 -3.22
N SER A 111 16.00 5.22 -2.23
CA SER A 111 16.79 6.33 -1.72
C SER A 111 17.97 5.78 -0.91
N PRO A 112 19.23 6.18 -1.22
CA PRO A 112 20.38 5.76 -0.45
C PRO A 112 20.41 6.35 0.97
N ILE A 113 19.65 7.43 1.18
CA ILE A 113 19.56 8.14 2.46
C ILE A 113 18.07 8.33 2.80
N PRO A 114 17.64 8.00 4.03
CA PRO A 114 16.26 8.09 4.49
C PRO A 114 15.85 9.55 4.78
N ARG A 115 16.02 10.45 3.81
CA ARG A 115 15.83 11.90 3.95
C ARG A 115 15.07 12.45 2.74
N VAL A 116 14.12 13.35 3.00
CA VAL A 116 13.33 14.03 1.98
C VAL A 116 13.26 15.52 2.27
N GLU A 117 13.73 16.31 1.32
CA GLU A 117 13.67 17.77 1.34
C GLU A 117 12.23 18.28 1.46
N ALA A 118 12.05 19.45 2.05
CA ALA A 118 10.72 19.99 2.33
C ALA A 118 9.85 20.17 1.08
N THR A 119 10.42 20.60 -0.05
CA THR A 119 9.70 20.79 -1.32
C THR A 119 9.25 19.47 -1.94
N ASP A 120 10.12 18.46 -1.89
CA ASP A 120 9.84 17.11 -2.40
C ASP A 120 8.81 16.41 -1.52
N PHE A 121 8.91 16.62 -0.20
CA PHE A 121 7.93 16.16 0.76
C PHE A 121 6.56 16.74 0.48
N GLN A 122 6.41 18.06 0.38
CA GLN A 122 5.12 18.70 0.14
C GLN A 122 4.45 18.21 -1.15
N THR A 123 5.23 18.08 -2.22
CA THR A 123 4.75 17.57 -3.51
C THR A 123 4.31 16.12 -3.38
N SER A 124 5.18 15.25 -2.84
CA SER A 124 4.90 13.83 -2.66
C SER A 124 3.69 13.62 -1.75
N TRP A 125 3.63 14.31 -0.61
CA TRP A 125 2.56 14.22 0.36
C TRP A 125 1.20 14.54 -0.28
N ARG A 126 1.10 15.69 -0.95
CA ARG A 126 -0.12 16.12 -1.64
C ARG A 126 -0.55 15.10 -2.70
N ASP A 127 0.39 14.68 -3.56
CA ASP A 127 0.08 13.79 -4.68
C ASP A 127 -0.31 12.39 -4.17
N GLY A 128 0.33 11.91 -3.11
CA GLY A 128 -0.01 10.67 -2.40
C GLY A 128 -1.39 10.72 -1.75
N CYS A 129 -1.70 11.77 -0.99
CA CYS A 129 -3.01 11.94 -0.36
C CYS A 129 -4.13 12.02 -1.40
N HIS A 130 -3.92 12.76 -2.49
CA HIS A 130 -4.87 12.82 -3.60
C HIS A 130 -5.07 11.45 -4.25
N ALA A 131 -3.99 10.73 -4.56
CA ALA A 131 -4.06 9.38 -5.12
C ALA A 131 -4.81 8.41 -4.19
N LEU A 132 -4.54 8.44 -2.88
CA LEU A 132 -5.20 7.57 -1.89
C LEU A 132 -6.68 7.92 -1.69
N SER A 133 -7.05 9.18 -1.81
CA SER A 133 -8.44 9.62 -1.72
C SER A 133 -9.30 8.98 -2.81
N LEU A 134 -8.74 8.76 -4.01
CA LEU A 134 -9.43 8.06 -5.10
C LEU A 134 -9.72 6.58 -4.81
N PHE A 135 -9.05 5.99 -3.80
CA PHE A 135 -9.30 4.62 -3.33
C PHE A 135 -10.09 4.59 -2.00
N GLY A 136 -10.57 5.75 -1.53
CA GLY A 136 -11.41 5.87 -0.35
C GLY A 136 -10.67 6.13 0.96
N ALA A 137 -9.45 6.68 0.91
CA ALA A 137 -8.84 7.30 2.07
C ALA A 137 -9.50 8.66 2.37
N THR A 138 -9.49 9.07 3.63
CA THR A 138 -10.13 10.29 4.13
C THR A 138 -9.10 11.26 4.71
N ALA A 139 -9.49 12.53 4.89
CA ALA A 139 -8.65 13.51 5.57
C ALA A 139 -8.20 13.02 6.97
N GLY A 140 -9.10 12.39 7.74
CA GLY A 140 -8.78 11.84 9.04
C GLY A 140 -7.75 10.70 9.00
N ASP A 141 -7.66 9.95 7.90
CA ASP A 141 -6.60 8.94 7.73
C ASP A 141 -5.22 9.60 7.56
N PHE A 142 -5.17 10.76 6.90
CA PHE A 142 -3.94 11.53 6.69
C PHE A 142 -3.51 12.28 7.97
N ASP A 143 -4.45 12.87 8.68
CA ASP A 143 -4.20 13.60 9.92
C ASP A 143 -3.55 12.68 10.98
N LYS A 144 -4.01 11.44 11.10
CA LYS A 144 -3.42 10.42 11.98
C LYS A 144 -1.94 10.16 11.66
N VAL A 145 -1.56 10.23 10.39
CA VAL A 145 -0.16 10.05 9.96
C VAL A 145 0.68 11.30 10.30
N GLU A 146 0.16 12.51 10.06
CA GLU A 146 0.88 13.76 10.38
C GLU A 146 1.09 13.95 11.89
N GLN A 147 0.09 13.60 12.70
CA GLN A 147 0.10 13.71 14.16
C GLN A 147 0.91 12.59 14.83
N GLY A 148 1.29 11.55 14.08
CA GLY A 148 2.07 10.42 14.60
C GLY A 148 1.27 9.51 15.53
N GLU A 149 -0.06 9.61 15.53
CA GLU A 149 -0.92 8.82 16.39
C GLU A 149 -0.87 7.34 15.96
N CYS A 150 -0.25 6.51 16.81
CA CYS A 150 -0.61 5.10 16.88
C CYS A 150 -1.93 5.04 17.65
N ASP A 151 -2.96 4.39 17.12
CA ASP A 151 -4.11 4.00 17.95
C ASP A 151 -3.58 3.06 19.06
N ILE A 152 -3.39 3.58 20.28
CA ILE A 152 -2.79 2.90 21.45
C ILE A 152 -3.73 1.86 22.09
N SER A 153 -4.88 1.54 21.47
CA SER A 153 -5.85 0.62 22.07
C SER A 153 -5.53 -0.87 21.89
N ASP A 154 -4.49 -1.26 21.15
CA ASP A 154 -4.18 -2.67 20.93
C ASP A 154 -2.67 -2.95 20.92
N ARG A 155 -2.05 -2.91 22.12
CA ARG A 155 -0.64 -3.29 22.34
C ARG A 155 -0.35 -4.78 22.15
N SER A 156 -1.36 -5.58 21.80
CA SER A 156 -1.25 -7.00 21.46
C SER A 156 -1.17 -7.26 19.96
N HIS A 157 -1.41 -6.26 19.11
CA HIS A 157 -1.42 -6.43 17.66
C HIS A 157 -0.08 -6.03 17.01
N PRO A 158 0.46 -6.84 16.06
CA PRO A 158 1.75 -6.57 15.41
C PRO A 158 1.78 -5.31 14.53
N SER A 159 0.71 -4.51 14.52
CA SER A 159 0.59 -3.22 13.85
C SER A 159 1.21 -2.05 14.60
N CYS A 160 1.61 -2.22 15.87
CA CYS A 160 2.38 -1.23 16.64
C CYS A 160 3.89 -1.31 16.29
N ILE A 161 4.21 -1.11 15.02
CA ILE A 161 5.58 -1.02 14.53
C ILE A 161 6.13 0.35 14.95
N SER A 162 7.10 0.35 15.87
CA SER A 162 7.79 1.57 16.30
C SER A 162 8.54 2.20 15.11
N PHE A 163 8.84 3.51 15.20
CA PHE A 163 9.63 4.22 14.17
C PHE A 163 10.96 3.51 13.82
N SER A 164 11.58 2.80 14.77
CA SER A 164 12.78 1.99 14.51
C SER A 164 12.52 0.77 13.63
N THR A 165 11.31 0.21 13.68
CA THR A 165 10.94 -0.98 12.89
C THR A 165 10.44 -0.60 11.48
N ILE A 166 9.93 0.62 11.29
CA ILE A 166 9.64 1.19 9.95
C ILE A 166 10.94 1.35 9.16
N TYR A 167 12.02 1.77 9.82
CA TYR A 167 13.36 1.80 9.22
C TYR A 167 13.78 0.42 8.69
N SER A 168 13.54 -0.64 9.46
CA SER A 168 13.85 -2.02 9.05
C SER A 168 12.95 -2.54 7.91
N HIS A 169 11.66 -2.22 7.90
CA HIS A 169 10.73 -2.70 6.87
C HIS A 169 10.77 -1.92 5.55
N VAL A 170 11.25 -0.68 5.56
CA VAL A 170 11.32 0.16 4.34
C VAL A 170 12.71 0.07 3.69
N VAL A 171 13.76 -0.27 4.46
CA VAL A 171 15.16 -0.27 4.00
C VAL A 171 15.72 -1.68 3.70
N MET A 172 15.09 -2.77 4.16
CA MET A 172 15.68 -4.13 4.08
C MET A 172 14.89 -5.18 3.26
N GLU A 173 14.20 -4.80 2.18
CA GLU A 173 13.79 -5.75 1.12
C GLU A 173 14.07 -5.23 -0.29
#